data_AF-A0A1A2VF71-F1
#
_entry.id   AF-A0A1A2VF71-F1
#
_cell.length_a   1.000
_cell.length_b   1.000
_cell.length_c   1.000
_cell.angle_alpha   90.00
_cell.angle_beta   90.00
_cell.angle_gamma   90.00
#
_symmetry.space_group_name_H-M   'P 1'
#
loop_
_entity.id
_entity.type
_entity.pdbx_description
1 polymer ?
#
loop_
_entity_poly.entity_id
_entity_poly.type
_entity_poly.pdbx_seq_one_letter_code
_entity_poly.pdbx_strand_id
1 'polypeptide(L)'
;ALSVRPRPAAQSITPSIVIDATAVTTEFNTVFETLTSIAEKVDPVKVNLTLSAAAQALAGLGEAFGASLVNGNTILDDVNPRMSAIRTDVARLAALGETYANASPDLWDALDRAVTAARTLNRQQADLDAALLAAAGLGGAGADVFGRGGPYLARGATDLVPSSQLIDEYSPEIFCTIRNFAEVGPRIHNALGDNGYSLGAHAAGGITGAPSPYIWPENLPRTNARGGPGGRPGCWQTITRELWPAPMLVMDTGASMAPYNHFELGSPLFTEHVWGRQLGDYTINP
;
A
#
# COMPACT_ATOMS: atom_id res chain seq x y z
N ALA A 1 61.37 -2.23 5.01
CA ALA A 1 60.27 -3.03 5.59
C ALA A 1 59.48 -3.67 4.46
N LEU A 2 59.40 -5.01 4.43
CA LEU A 2 58.74 -5.78 3.37
C LEU A 2 57.25 -5.97 3.71
N SER A 3 56.34 -5.55 2.83
CA SER A 3 54.91 -5.84 2.94
C SER A 3 54.52 -7.02 2.04
N VAL A 4 53.89 -8.04 2.63
CA VAL A 4 53.42 -9.26 1.95
C VAL A 4 52.12 -8.98 1.18
N ARG A 5 52.08 -9.28 -0.12
CA ARG A 5 50.85 -9.22 -0.95
C ARG A 5 50.04 -10.52 -0.83
N PRO A 6 48.68 -10.49 -0.82
CA PRO A 6 47.86 -11.63 -0.37
C PRO A 6 47.49 -12.65 -1.47
N ARG A 7 48.21 -12.74 -2.59
CA ARG A 7 47.97 -13.79 -3.60
C ARG A 7 49.30 -14.32 -4.16
N PRO A 8 49.75 -15.50 -3.71
CA PRO A 8 50.96 -16.11 -4.24
C PRO A 8 50.72 -16.64 -5.67
N ALA A 9 51.62 -16.32 -6.60
CA ALA A 9 51.62 -16.91 -7.93
C ALA A 9 52.04 -18.40 -7.83
N ALA A 10 51.37 -19.27 -8.56
CA ALA A 10 51.46 -20.74 -8.45
C ALA A 10 52.71 -21.37 -9.12
N GLN A 11 53.87 -20.71 -9.07
CA GLN A 11 55.13 -21.25 -9.60
C GLN A 11 56.23 -21.21 -8.53
N SER A 12 56.87 -22.36 -8.30
CA SER A 12 58.03 -22.49 -7.41
C SER A 12 59.32 -22.06 -8.12
N ILE A 13 60.26 -21.49 -7.37
CA ILE A 13 61.54 -21.02 -7.90
C ILE A 13 62.42 -22.23 -8.25
N THR A 14 62.94 -22.29 -9.49
CA THR A 14 63.90 -23.30 -9.95
C THR A 14 65.34 -22.74 -9.98
N PRO A 15 66.39 -23.58 -9.97
CA PRO A 15 67.79 -23.15 -9.99
C PRO A 15 68.22 -22.29 -11.19
N SER A 16 67.35 -22.14 -12.19
CA SER A 16 67.55 -21.36 -13.41
C SER A 16 66.97 -19.94 -13.36
N ILE A 17 66.39 -19.51 -12.23
CA ILE A 17 65.82 -18.16 -12.08
C ILE A 17 66.89 -17.19 -11.56
N VAL A 18 67.17 -16.15 -12.35
CA VAL A 18 68.05 -15.03 -11.99
C VAL A 18 67.22 -13.97 -11.25
N ILE A 19 67.67 -13.56 -10.05
CA ILE A 19 67.04 -12.49 -9.25
C ILE A 19 67.89 -11.22 -9.40
N ASP A 20 67.34 -10.19 -10.03
CA ASP A 20 67.98 -8.87 -10.13
C ASP A 20 67.70 -8.01 -8.89
N ALA A 21 68.76 -7.62 -8.16
CA ALA A 21 68.69 -6.70 -7.04
C ALA A 21 69.00 -5.27 -7.50
N THR A 22 68.01 -4.37 -7.41
CA THR A 22 68.04 -3.04 -8.05
C THR A 22 68.32 -1.85 -7.12
N ALA A 23 68.78 -2.04 -5.87
CA ALA A 23 69.24 -0.91 -5.05
C ALA A 23 70.19 -1.31 -3.90
N VAL A 24 71.31 -0.58 -3.81
CA VAL A 24 72.31 -0.64 -2.73
C VAL A 24 72.16 0.62 -1.87
N THR A 25 72.11 0.45 -0.55
CA THR A 25 72.21 1.53 0.43
C THR A 25 73.64 2.05 0.50
N THR A 26 73.86 3.32 0.17
CA THR A 26 75.17 3.97 0.23
C THR A 26 75.60 4.26 1.67
N GLU A 27 76.82 3.83 1.97
CA GLU A 27 77.51 3.95 3.25
C GLU A 27 77.97 5.38 3.57
N PHE A 28 77.96 5.72 4.86
CA PHE A 28 78.76 6.78 5.46
C PHE A 28 80.15 6.23 5.80
N ASN A 29 81.17 6.45 4.95
CA ASN A 29 82.57 6.56 5.38
C ASN A 29 83.50 6.88 4.21
N THR A 30 83.89 8.16 4.05
CA THR A 30 85.12 8.58 3.32
C THR A 30 85.29 10.11 3.42
N VAL A 31 85.49 10.61 4.64
CA VAL A 31 85.84 12.03 4.88
C VAL A 31 87.20 12.19 5.58
N PHE A 32 87.96 11.10 5.79
CA PHE A 32 89.19 11.16 6.60
C PHE A 32 90.46 10.55 5.95
N GLU A 33 90.62 10.66 4.64
CA GLU A 33 91.85 10.21 3.95
C GLU A 33 92.46 11.24 2.98
N THR A 34 92.18 12.54 3.13
CA THR A 34 92.81 13.55 2.25
C THR A 34 93.22 14.82 3.00
N LEU A 35 93.83 14.68 4.17
CA LEU A 35 94.50 15.80 4.86
C LEU A 35 95.83 15.36 5.51
N THR A 36 96.65 14.60 4.78
CA THR A 36 98.05 14.34 5.20
C THR A 36 99.00 14.29 4.01
N SER A 37 99.21 15.42 3.34
CA SER A 37 100.31 15.66 2.41
C SER A 37 100.29 17.15 2.05
N ILE A 38 101.43 17.84 2.13
CA ILE A 38 101.66 19.32 2.11
C ILE A 38 101.68 19.88 3.54
N ALA A 39 102.77 20.40 4.13
CA ALA A 39 104.12 20.66 3.65
C ALA A 39 105.09 20.84 4.84
N GLU A 40 106.23 20.14 4.80
CA GLU A 40 107.42 20.50 5.56
C GLU A 40 108.31 21.44 4.72
N LYS A 41 108.30 22.73 5.04
CA LYS A 41 109.46 23.64 4.98
C LYS A 41 109.06 25.00 5.58
N VAL A 42 109.27 25.19 6.88
CA VAL A 42 109.15 26.53 7.49
C VAL A 42 110.50 26.95 8.05
N ASP A 43 111.02 27.97 7.38
CA ASP A 43 112.19 28.79 7.65
C ASP A 43 112.07 29.50 9.03
N PRO A 44 113.06 29.42 9.94
CA PRO A 44 112.95 29.91 11.33
C PRO A 44 112.84 31.43 11.48
N VAL A 45 112.85 32.22 10.40
CA VAL A 45 112.47 33.65 10.44
C VAL A 45 110.94 33.86 10.36
N LYS A 46 110.15 32.79 10.09
CA LYS A 46 108.67 32.82 10.06
C LYS A 46 107.98 32.36 11.36
N VAL A 47 108.70 31.85 12.37
CA VAL A 47 108.09 31.25 13.58
C VAL A 47 107.50 32.29 14.54
N ASN A 48 108.04 33.51 14.61
CA ASN A 48 107.42 34.58 15.41
C ASN A 48 106.13 35.13 14.78
N LEU A 49 106.02 35.04 13.44
CA LEU A 49 104.81 35.37 12.71
C LEU A 49 103.76 34.26 12.80
N THR A 50 104.13 32.97 12.83
CA THR A 50 103.16 31.88 13.03
C THR A 50 102.73 31.68 14.48
N LEU A 51 103.59 31.89 15.48
CA LEU A 51 103.13 31.85 16.89
C LEU A 51 102.26 33.06 17.22
N SER A 52 102.57 34.25 16.68
CA SER A 52 101.70 35.43 16.81
C SER A 52 100.42 35.31 15.99
N ALA A 53 100.47 34.73 14.78
CA ALA A 53 99.28 34.49 13.98
C ALA A 53 98.40 33.34 14.52
N ALA A 54 98.97 32.29 15.12
CA ALA A 54 98.21 31.25 15.81
C ALA A 54 97.63 31.77 17.13
N ALA A 55 98.36 32.59 17.89
CA ALA A 55 97.83 33.28 19.06
C ALA A 55 96.75 34.29 18.70
N GLN A 56 96.88 35.04 17.59
CA GLN A 56 95.84 35.95 17.07
C GLN A 56 94.65 35.20 16.47
N ALA A 57 94.87 34.04 15.84
CA ALA A 57 93.79 33.19 15.33
C ALA A 57 93.00 32.50 16.46
N LEU A 58 93.66 32.12 17.57
CA LEU A 58 92.98 31.56 18.75
C LEU A 58 92.37 32.64 19.66
N ALA A 59 92.99 33.84 19.73
CA ALA A 59 92.52 34.95 20.55
C ALA A 59 91.16 35.53 20.11
N GLY A 60 90.70 35.24 18.89
CA GLY A 60 89.33 35.53 18.44
C GLY A 60 88.37 34.34 18.53
N LEU A 61 88.89 33.11 18.52
CA LEU A 61 88.06 31.89 18.58
C LEU A 61 87.52 31.63 19.99
N GLY A 62 88.26 32.01 21.04
CA GLY A 62 87.78 31.95 22.43
C GLY A 62 86.57 32.88 22.66
N GLU A 63 86.61 34.10 22.11
CA GLU A 63 85.47 35.02 22.13
C GLU A 63 84.32 34.55 21.24
N ALA A 64 84.59 34.07 20.02
CA ALA A 64 83.55 33.57 19.13
C ALA A 64 82.87 32.31 19.68
N PHE A 65 83.63 31.40 20.31
CA PHE A 65 83.10 30.19 20.94
C PHE A 65 82.36 30.50 22.25
N GLY A 66 82.90 31.40 23.07
CA GLY A 66 82.21 31.94 24.25
C GLY A 66 80.91 32.65 23.88
N ALA A 67 80.91 33.46 22.83
CA ALA A 67 79.72 34.09 22.28
C ALA A 67 78.73 33.06 21.73
N SER A 68 79.19 31.98 21.10
CA SER A 68 78.31 30.91 20.60
C SER A 68 77.66 30.10 21.74
N LEU A 69 78.39 29.85 22.83
CA LEU A 69 77.87 29.23 24.05
C LEU A 69 76.88 30.14 24.78
N VAL A 70 77.20 31.43 24.92
CA VAL A 70 76.28 32.42 25.49
C VAL A 70 75.04 32.55 24.61
N ASN A 71 75.19 32.70 23.29
CA ASN A 71 74.07 32.77 22.36
C ASN A 71 73.23 31.48 22.37
N GLY A 72 73.86 30.31 22.47
CA GLY A 72 73.18 29.03 22.63
C GLY A 72 72.40 28.95 23.93
N ASN A 73 72.98 29.43 25.05
CA ASN A 73 72.27 29.53 26.32
C ASN A 73 71.13 30.53 26.26
N THR A 74 71.31 31.69 25.61
CA THR A 74 70.26 32.68 25.39
C THR A 74 69.13 32.10 24.54
N ILE A 75 69.43 31.32 23.51
CA ILE A 75 68.43 30.61 22.71
C ILE A 75 67.70 29.57 23.57
N LEU A 76 68.41 28.81 24.39
CA LEU A 76 67.78 27.84 25.31
C LEU A 76 66.96 28.52 26.40
N ASP A 77 67.39 29.67 26.91
CA ASP A 77 66.66 30.50 27.87
C ASP A 77 65.40 31.10 27.26
N ASP A 78 65.40 31.34 25.94
CA ASP A 78 64.25 31.90 25.23
C ASP A 78 63.29 30.81 24.69
N VAL A 79 63.83 29.62 24.36
CA VAL A 79 63.08 28.47 23.85
C VAL A 79 62.51 27.61 24.98
N ASN A 80 63.25 27.33 26.06
CA ASN A 80 62.77 26.49 27.16
C ASN A 80 61.46 26.97 27.78
N PRO A 81 61.25 28.28 28.04
CA PRO A 81 59.96 28.78 28.52
C PRO A 81 58.83 28.59 27.51
N ARG A 82 59.14 28.60 26.20
CA ARG A 82 58.19 28.45 25.10
C ARG A 82 57.91 26.99 24.72
N MET A 83 58.71 26.02 25.19
CA MET A 83 58.50 24.60 24.90
C MET A 83 57.12 24.10 25.34
N SER A 84 56.57 24.63 26.44
CA SER A 84 55.21 24.31 26.88
C SER A 84 54.16 24.81 25.88
N ALA A 85 54.33 26.04 25.36
CA ALA A 85 53.46 26.60 24.33
C ALA A 85 53.55 25.81 23.02
N ILE A 86 54.75 25.47 22.57
CA ILE A 86 54.98 24.65 21.37
C ILE A 86 54.30 23.27 21.49
N ARG A 87 54.43 22.60 22.65
CA ARG A 87 53.74 21.32 22.90
C ARG A 87 52.22 21.48 22.87
N THR A 88 51.71 22.57 23.45
CA THR A 88 50.28 22.89 23.43
C THR A 88 49.77 23.14 22.02
N ASP A 89 50.53 23.87 21.20
CA ASP A 89 50.16 24.20 19.83
C ASP A 89 50.21 22.96 18.92
N VAL A 90 51.21 22.09 19.07
CA VAL A 90 51.25 20.80 18.37
C VAL A 90 50.06 19.92 18.77
N ALA A 91 49.70 19.87 20.05
CA ALA A 91 48.52 19.13 20.51
C ALA A 91 47.20 19.72 19.95
N ARG A 92 47.09 21.06 19.90
CA ARG A 92 45.93 21.74 19.31
C ARG A 92 45.83 21.53 17.80
N LEU A 93 46.95 21.52 17.10
CA LEU A 93 47.00 21.24 15.66
C LEU A 93 46.61 19.79 15.36
N ALA A 94 47.07 18.83 16.17
CA ALA A 94 46.64 17.44 16.08
C ALA A 94 45.14 17.29 16.35
N ALA A 95 44.61 17.96 17.39
CA ALA A 95 43.18 17.95 17.70
C ALA A 95 42.33 18.58 16.57
N LEU A 96 42.83 19.62 15.91
CA LEU A 96 42.19 20.21 14.74
C LEU A 96 42.18 19.23 13.56
N GLY A 97 43.33 18.59 13.28
CA GLY A 97 43.45 17.55 12.26
C GLY A 97 42.48 16.39 12.49
N GLU A 98 42.35 15.94 13.75
CA GLU A 98 41.43 14.89 14.16
C GLU A 98 39.95 15.31 13.98
N THR A 99 39.63 16.58 14.24
CA THR A 99 38.28 17.11 14.04
C THR A 99 37.90 17.10 12.55
N TYR A 100 38.81 17.51 11.67
CA TYR A 100 38.59 17.44 10.22
C TYR A 100 38.58 16.00 9.71
N ALA A 101 39.45 15.14 10.23
CA ALA A 101 39.48 13.72 9.88
C ALA A 101 38.18 13.02 10.26
N ASN A 102 37.62 13.34 11.43
CA ASN A 102 36.36 12.77 11.92
C ASN A 102 35.11 13.31 11.19
N ALA A 103 35.13 14.55 10.70
CA ALA A 103 34.01 15.13 9.95
C ALA A 103 34.01 14.75 8.46
N SER A 104 35.15 14.34 7.91
CA SER A 104 35.29 14.01 6.48
C SER A 104 34.51 12.78 5.98
N PRO A 105 34.35 11.67 6.73
CA PRO A 105 33.72 10.46 6.22
C PRO A 105 32.24 10.69 5.93
N ASP A 106 31.52 11.40 6.80
CA ASP A 106 30.10 11.71 6.62
C ASP A 106 29.83 12.52 5.35
N LEU A 107 30.71 13.46 5.01
CA LEU A 107 30.62 14.24 3.78
C LEU A 107 30.84 13.35 2.55
N TRP A 108 31.86 12.50 2.57
CA TRP A 108 32.15 11.60 1.45
C TRP A 108 31.08 10.54 1.27
N ASP A 109 30.54 9.99 2.36
CA ASP A 109 29.41 9.07 2.35
C ASP A 109 28.16 9.74 1.80
N ALA A 110 27.87 10.99 2.18
CA ALA A 110 26.73 11.74 1.65
C ALA A 110 26.87 11.99 0.14
N LEU A 111 28.07 12.36 -0.32
CA LEU A 111 28.35 12.56 -1.74
C LEU A 111 28.27 11.24 -2.53
N ASP A 112 28.79 10.14 -2.00
CA ASP A 112 28.71 8.83 -2.66
C ASP A 112 27.26 8.34 -2.77
N ARG A 113 26.47 8.51 -1.70
CA ARG A 113 25.03 8.23 -1.70
C ARG A 113 24.28 9.11 -2.69
N ALA A 114 24.61 10.40 -2.77
CA ALA A 114 24.00 11.33 -3.72
C ALA A 114 24.33 10.95 -5.17
N VAL A 115 25.58 10.59 -5.47
CA VAL A 115 25.99 10.13 -6.80
C VAL A 115 25.33 8.79 -7.15
N THR A 116 25.25 7.86 -6.20
CA THR A 116 24.57 6.58 -6.38
C THR A 116 23.07 6.77 -6.64
N ALA A 117 22.42 7.67 -5.89
CA ALA A 117 21.02 8.03 -6.12
C ALA A 117 20.83 8.68 -7.49
N ALA A 118 21.66 9.66 -7.87
CA ALA A 118 21.59 10.34 -9.17
C ALA A 118 21.79 9.36 -10.34
N ARG A 119 22.77 8.45 -10.25
CA ARG A 119 22.96 7.38 -11.25
C ARG A 119 21.78 6.43 -11.31
N THR A 120 21.17 6.12 -10.17
CA THR A 120 20.01 5.26 -10.11
C THR A 120 18.79 5.92 -10.74
N LEU A 121 18.52 7.19 -10.42
CA LEU A 121 17.46 7.97 -11.05
C LEU A 121 17.67 8.10 -12.56
N ASN A 122 18.89 8.41 -13.00
CA ASN A 122 19.19 8.50 -14.43
C ASN A 122 19.03 7.16 -15.15
N ARG A 123 19.44 6.05 -14.52
CA ARG A 123 19.27 4.70 -15.09
C ARG A 123 17.80 4.28 -15.14
N GLN A 124 17.00 4.68 -14.15
CA GLN A 124 15.58 4.36 -14.00
C GLN A 124 14.65 5.42 -14.62
N GLN A 125 15.19 6.40 -15.34
CA GLN A 125 14.42 7.53 -15.86
C GLN A 125 13.27 7.07 -16.75
N ALA A 126 13.53 6.15 -17.67
CA ALA A 126 12.51 5.61 -18.57
C ALA A 126 11.40 4.86 -17.82
N ASP A 127 11.77 4.09 -16.79
CA ASP A 127 10.81 3.35 -15.96
C ASP A 127 9.96 4.31 -15.10
N LEU A 128 10.57 5.37 -14.58
CA LEU A 128 9.88 6.42 -13.82
C LEU A 128 8.88 7.18 -14.72
N ASP A 129 9.31 7.57 -15.92
CA ASP A 129 8.45 8.25 -16.90
C ASP A 129 7.29 7.35 -17.34
N ALA A 130 7.56 6.07 -17.60
CA ALA A 130 6.53 5.09 -17.93
C ALA A 130 5.52 4.91 -16.79
N ALA A 131 5.99 4.83 -15.54
CA ALA A 131 5.12 4.70 -14.37
C ALA A 131 4.24 5.95 -14.17
N LEU A 132 4.81 7.16 -14.32
CA LEU A 132 4.08 8.41 -14.19
C LEU A 132 3.03 8.58 -15.30
N LEU A 133 3.37 8.24 -16.54
CA LEU A 133 2.44 8.24 -17.68
C LEU A 133 1.33 7.20 -17.49
N ALA A 134 1.66 6.00 -17.03
CA ALA A 134 0.67 4.97 -16.72
C ALA A 134 -0.27 5.41 -15.60
N ALA A 135 0.25 6.02 -14.53
CA ALA A 135 -0.56 6.56 -13.44
C ALA A 135 -1.49 7.69 -13.91
N ALA A 136 -0.98 8.62 -14.73
CA ALA A 136 -1.79 9.69 -15.33
C ALA A 136 -2.86 9.12 -16.28
N GLY A 137 -2.51 8.13 -17.11
CA GLY A 137 -3.43 7.44 -18.01
C GLY A 137 -4.52 6.68 -17.26
N LEU A 138 -4.16 5.96 -16.19
CA LEU A 138 -5.12 5.28 -15.31
C LEU A 138 -6.04 6.29 -14.61
N GLY A 139 -5.48 7.41 -14.12
CA GLY A 139 -6.25 8.49 -13.52
C GLY A 139 -7.25 9.10 -14.51
N GLY A 140 -6.81 9.39 -15.73
CA GLY A 140 -7.66 9.92 -16.79
C GLY A 140 -8.76 8.95 -17.23
N ALA A 141 -8.40 7.68 -17.49
CA ALA A 141 -9.35 6.65 -17.89
C ALA A 141 -10.35 6.32 -16.77
N GLY A 142 -9.88 6.22 -15.53
CA GLY A 142 -10.74 6.02 -14.36
C GLY A 142 -11.71 7.18 -14.16
N ALA A 143 -11.23 8.42 -14.21
CA ALA A 143 -12.06 9.61 -14.10
C ALA A 143 -13.13 9.69 -15.20
N ASP A 144 -12.79 9.33 -16.44
CA ASP A 144 -13.74 9.32 -17.55
C ASP A 144 -14.80 8.21 -17.39
N VAL A 145 -14.41 7.00 -16.98
CA VAL A 145 -15.36 5.91 -16.70
C VAL A 145 -16.33 6.30 -15.59
N PHE A 146 -15.86 6.85 -14.48
CA PHE A 146 -16.72 7.29 -13.38
C PHE A 146 -17.50 8.57 -13.73
N GLY A 147 -16.94 9.46 -14.53
CA GLY A 147 -17.64 10.65 -15.03
C GLY A 147 -18.82 10.28 -15.94
N ARG A 148 -18.63 9.32 -16.84
CA ARG A 148 -19.69 8.82 -17.73
C ARG A 148 -20.68 7.90 -17.02
N GLY A 149 -20.22 7.00 -16.15
CA GLY A 149 -21.05 5.97 -15.51
C GLY A 149 -21.67 6.39 -14.17
N GLY A 150 -21.00 7.25 -13.40
CA GLY A 150 -21.40 7.66 -12.05
C GLY A 150 -22.83 8.21 -11.96
N PRO A 151 -23.25 9.15 -12.85
CA PRO A 151 -24.61 9.66 -12.85
C PRO A 151 -25.68 8.58 -13.04
N TYR A 152 -25.41 7.57 -13.88
CA TYR A 152 -26.36 6.47 -14.10
C TYR A 152 -26.44 5.53 -12.89
N LEU A 153 -25.34 5.28 -12.19
CA LEU A 153 -25.34 4.50 -10.95
C LEU A 153 -26.11 5.23 -9.85
N ALA A 154 -25.87 6.52 -9.68
CA ALA A 154 -26.59 7.35 -8.71
C ALA A 154 -28.08 7.44 -9.03
N ARG A 155 -28.42 7.59 -10.32
CA ARG A 155 -29.81 7.60 -10.78
C ARG A 155 -30.47 6.23 -10.56
N GLY A 156 -29.80 5.14 -10.92
CA GLY A 156 -30.30 3.79 -10.71
C GLY A 156 -30.56 3.47 -9.24
N ALA A 157 -29.69 3.93 -8.34
CA ALA A 157 -29.91 3.82 -6.90
C ALA A 157 -31.17 4.60 -6.47
N THR A 158 -31.37 5.81 -7.02
CA THR A 158 -32.56 6.63 -6.75
C THR A 158 -33.84 5.99 -7.31
N ASP A 159 -33.78 5.44 -8.53
CA ASP A 159 -34.91 4.78 -9.19
C ASP A 159 -35.32 3.46 -8.51
N LEU A 160 -34.38 2.82 -7.80
CA LEU A 160 -34.65 1.60 -7.04
C LEU A 160 -35.41 1.88 -5.73
N VAL A 161 -35.31 3.09 -5.16
CA VAL A 161 -35.96 3.46 -3.90
C VAL A 161 -37.48 3.18 -3.88
N PRO A 162 -38.30 3.66 -4.84
CA PRO A 162 -39.75 3.43 -4.78
C PRO A 162 -40.11 1.94 -4.85
N SER A 163 -39.40 1.17 -5.68
CA SER A 163 -39.62 -0.28 -5.81
C SER A 163 -39.22 -1.04 -4.55
N SER A 164 -38.09 -0.67 -3.93
CA SER A 164 -37.65 -1.31 -2.68
C SER A 164 -38.55 -0.95 -1.51
N GLN A 165 -39.06 0.28 -1.43
CA GLN A 165 -40.05 0.69 -0.44
C GLN A 165 -41.36 -0.10 -0.58
N LEU A 166 -41.82 -0.36 -1.81
CA LEU A 166 -43.01 -1.17 -2.03
C LEU A 166 -42.77 -2.64 -1.61
N ILE A 167 -41.60 -3.20 -1.95
CA ILE A 167 -41.25 -4.55 -1.50
C ILE A 167 -41.15 -4.62 0.03
N ASP A 168 -40.61 -3.59 0.67
CA ASP A 168 -40.51 -3.50 2.14
C ASP A 168 -41.91 -3.45 2.80
N GLU A 169 -42.78 -2.55 2.33
CA GLU A 169 -44.17 -2.41 2.79
C GLU A 169 -44.95 -3.73 2.68
N TYR A 170 -44.79 -4.44 1.56
CA TYR A 170 -45.50 -5.71 1.29
C TYR A 170 -44.70 -6.96 1.68
N SER A 171 -43.50 -6.82 2.25
CA SER A 171 -42.63 -7.95 2.65
C SER A 171 -43.30 -8.96 3.59
N PRO A 172 -44.20 -8.57 4.53
CA PRO A 172 -44.88 -9.54 5.37
C PRO A 172 -45.74 -10.51 4.57
N GLU A 173 -46.34 -10.09 3.44
CA GLU A 173 -47.20 -10.97 2.64
C GLU A 173 -46.44 -12.14 2.05
N ILE A 174 -45.18 -11.95 1.65
CA ILE A 174 -44.33 -13.02 1.12
C ILE A 174 -44.12 -14.09 2.21
N PHE A 175 -43.74 -13.65 3.41
CA PHE A 175 -43.57 -14.53 4.56
C PHE A 175 -44.87 -15.27 4.90
N CYS A 176 -45.99 -14.54 4.99
CA CYS A 176 -47.29 -15.10 5.34
C CYS A 176 -47.79 -16.09 4.28
N THR A 177 -47.55 -15.80 3.00
CA THR A 177 -47.88 -16.69 1.89
C THR A 177 -47.16 -18.02 2.07
N ILE A 178 -45.83 -17.99 2.20
CA ILE A 178 -45.01 -19.20 2.36
C ILE A 178 -45.43 -19.99 3.60
N ARG A 179 -45.57 -19.32 4.75
CA ARG A 179 -45.96 -19.95 6.02
C ARG A 179 -47.35 -20.59 5.92
N ASN A 180 -48.34 -19.85 5.46
CA ASN A 180 -49.71 -20.33 5.41
C ASN A 180 -49.87 -21.46 4.38
N PHE A 181 -49.16 -21.43 3.24
CA PHE A 181 -49.14 -22.56 2.31
C PHE A 181 -48.56 -23.83 2.95
N ALA A 182 -47.48 -23.71 3.73
CA ALA A 182 -46.90 -24.84 4.44
C ALA A 182 -47.85 -25.40 5.52
N GLU A 183 -48.57 -24.54 6.24
CA GLU A 183 -49.53 -24.95 7.27
C GLU A 183 -50.81 -25.56 6.69
N VAL A 184 -51.32 -25.01 5.59
CA VAL A 184 -52.60 -25.40 4.98
C VAL A 184 -52.45 -26.58 4.03
N GLY A 185 -51.28 -26.77 3.41
CA GLY A 185 -51.01 -27.83 2.44
C GLY A 185 -51.45 -29.24 2.91
N PRO A 186 -51.03 -29.72 4.09
CA PRO A 186 -51.46 -31.02 4.61
C PRO A 186 -52.97 -31.12 4.84
N ARG A 187 -53.62 -30.01 5.24
CA ARG A 187 -55.07 -29.96 5.47
C ARG A 187 -55.84 -30.04 4.17
N ILE A 188 -55.38 -29.33 3.13
CA ILE A 188 -55.94 -29.42 1.78
C ILE A 188 -55.75 -30.83 1.22
N HIS A 189 -54.56 -31.41 1.36
CA HIS A 189 -54.30 -32.78 0.92
C HIS A 189 -55.24 -33.79 1.59
N ASN A 190 -55.43 -33.69 2.91
CA ASN A 190 -56.39 -34.53 3.64
C ASN A 190 -57.85 -34.27 3.25
N ALA A 191 -58.23 -33.01 2.99
CA ALA A 191 -59.60 -32.62 2.68
C ALA A 191 -60.02 -33.00 1.25
N LEU A 192 -59.13 -32.83 0.28
CA LEU A 192 -59.39 -33.17 -1.13
C LEU A 192 -59.12 -34.66 -1.39
N GLY A 193 -58.12 -35.22 -0.73
CA GLY A 193 -57.51 -36.50 -1.09
C GLY A 193 -56.81 -36.42 -2.45
N ASP A 194 -55.84 -37.30 -2.70
CA ASP A 194 -55.19 -37.44 -4.00
C ASP A 194 -54.63 -38.87 -4.15
N ASN A 195 -54.68 -39.41 -5.36
CA ASN A 195 -54.06 -40.70 -5.71
C ASN A 195 -52.78 -40.52 -6.57
N GLY A 196 -52.30 -39.29 -6.73
CA GLY A 196 -51.15 -38.90 -7.54
C GLY A 196 -51.48 -38.59 -9.01
N TYR A 197 -52.73 -38.80 -9.43
CA TYR A 197 -53.20 -38.56 -10.80
C TYR A 197 -54.50 -37.76 -10.86
N SER A 198 -55.27 -37.74 -9.77
CA SER A 198 -56.55 -37.08 -9.68
C SER A 198 -56.86 -36.72 -8.24
N LEU A 199 -57.50 -35.56 -8.07
CA LEU A 199 -58.14 -35.18 -6.82
C LEU A 199 -59.12 -36.28 -6.33
N GLY A 200 -59.11 -36.55 -5.02
CA GLY A 200 -59.93 -37.59 -4.40
C GLY A 200 -61.42 -37.28 -4.45
N ALA A 201 -62.25 -38.28 -4.14
CA ALA A 201 -63.71 -38.13 -4.14
C ALA A 201 -64.24 -37.03 -3.19
N HIS A 202 -63.43 -36.62 -2.21
CA HIS A 202 -63.74 -35.50 -1.31
C HIS A 202 -63.50 -34.12 -1.93
N ALA A 203 -62.76 -34.05 -3.05
CA ALA A 203 -62.48 -32.83 -3.79
C ALA A 203 -63.60 -32.37 -4.71
N ALA A 204 -64.58 -33.24 -4.97
CA ALA A 204 -65.87 -32.83 -5.49
C ALA A 204 -66.61 -32.07 -4.39
N GLY A 205 -66.11 -30.86 -4.09
CA GLY A 205 -66.88 -29.84 -3.40
C GLY A 205 -68.27 -29.82 -4.01
N GLY A 206 -69.28 -29.69 -3.15
CA GLY A 206 -70.68 -29.85 -3.56
C GLY A 206 -71.05 -29.05 -4.80
N ILE A 207 -72.25 -29.32 -5.34
CA ILE A 207 -72.83 -28.54 -6.43
C ILE A 207 -72.70 -27.05 -6.08
N THR A 208 -71.70 -26.42 -6.65
CA THR A 208 -71.36 -25.01 -6.46
C THR A 208 -71.77 -24.34 -7.75
N GLY A 209 -72.49 -23.22 -7.63
CA GLY A 209 -72.85 -22.43 -8.79
C GLY A 209 -71.59 -22.06 -9.59
N ALA A 210 -71.72 -21.98 -10.91
CA ALA A 210 -70.64 -21.47 -11.72
C ALA A 210 -70.27 -20.07 -11.23
N PRO A 211 -68.98 -19.72 -11.09
CA PRO A 211 -68.61 -18.36 -10.76
C PRO A 211 -69.11 -17.41 -11.86
N SER A 212 -69.39 -16.16 -11.49
CA SER A 212 -69.75 -15.14 -12.46
C SER A 212 -68.69 -15.08 -13.58
N PRO A 213 -69.10 -15.15 -14.85
CA PRO A 213 -68.16 -15.13 -15.96
C PRO A 213 -67.56 -13.74 -16.11
N TYR A 214 -66.38 -13.71 -16.72
CA TYR A 214 -65.72 -12.46 -17.08
C TYR A 214 -66.54 -11.72 -18.14
N ILE A 215 -66.93 -10.48 -17.85
CA ILE A 215 -67.64 -9.60 -18.78
C ILE A 215 -66.71 -8.46 -19.20
N TRP A 216 -66.48 -8.35 -20.51
CA TRP A 216 -65.80 -7.20 -21.08
C TRP A 216 -66.84 -6.09 -21.31
N PRO A 217 -66.56 -4.82 -20.96
CA PRO A 217 -65.32 -4.29 -20.39
C PRO A 217 -65.36 -4.20 -18.86
N GLU A 218 -66.41 -4.64 -18.19
CA GLU A 218 -66.59 -4.34 -16.78
C GLU A 218 -65.54 -5.00 -15.88
N ASN A 219 -65.00 -6.15 -16.30
CA ASN A 219 -63.95 -6.87 -15.58
C ASN A 219 -62.52 -6.55 -16.03
N LEU A 220 -62.28 -5.42 -16.70
CA LEU A 220 -60.91 -5.03 -17.05
C LEU A 220 -60.00 -5.00 -15.81
N PRO A 221 -58.77 -5.55 -15.88
CA PRO A 221 -57.87 -5.62 -14.75
C PRO A 221 -57.60 -4.23 -14.14
N ARG A 222 -57.67 -4.15 -12.81
CA ARG A 222 -57.36 -2.94 -12.04
C ARG A 222 -56.20 -3.21 -11.08
N THR A 223 -55.34 -2.23 -10.88
CA THR A 223 -54.14 -2.32 -10.03
C THR A 223 -54.27 -1.52 -8.73
N ASN A 224 -55.50 -1.26 -8.30
CA ASN A 224 -55.79 -0.44 -7.13
C ASN A 224 -56.05 -1.27 -5.86
N ALA A 225 -55.83 -2.58 -5.93
CA ALA A 225 -55.84 -3.45 -4.77
C ALA A 225 -54.76 -3.01 -3.76
N ARG A 226 -55.20 -2.71 -2.54
CA ARG A 226 -54.34 -2.37 -1.40
C ARG A 226 -54.86 -3.10 -0.16
N GLY A 227 -53.98 -3.31 0.81
CA GLY A 227 -54.37 -3.77 2.15
C GLY A 227 -53.93 -5.19 2.47
N GLY A 228 -54.82 -5.90 3.17
CA GLY A 228 -54.54 -7.08 3.98
C GLY A 228 -55.40 -7.00 5.26
N PRO A 229 -55.26 -7.91 6.23
CA PRO A 229 -56.04 -7.87 7.48
C PRO A 229 -55.91 -6.51 8.18
N GLY A 230 -57.01 -5.82 8.43
CA GLY A 230 -56.99 -4.48 9.04
C GLY A 230 -56.45 -3.36 8.13
N GLY A 231 -56.37 -3.59 6.81
CA GLY A 231 -55.96 -2.60 5.82
C GLY A 231 -54.44 -2.47 5.63
N ARG A 232 -53.64 -3.40 6.17
CA ARG A 232 -52.18 -3.41 6.05
C ARG A 232 -51.66 -4.77 5.54
N PRO A 233 -50.52 -4.80 4.83
CA PRO A 233 -49.88 -6.04 4.42
C PRO A 233 -49.54 -6.91 5.63
N GLY A 234 -49.92 -8.18 5.61
CA GLY A 234 -49.75 -9.04 6.77
C GLY A 234 -50.47 -10.38 6.71
N CYS A 235 -50.30 -11.15 7.77
CA CYS A 235 -50.83 -12.50 7.84
C CYS A 235 -52.32 -12.47 8.18
N TRP A 236 -53.13 -13.10 7.34
CA TRP A 236 -54.52 -13.37 7.66
C TRP A 236 -54.64 -14.19 8.95
N GLN A 237 -55.66 -13.85 9.75
CA GLN A 237 -56.03 -14.65 10.91
C GLN A 237 -56.53 -16.02 10.43
N THR A 238 -56.22 -17.05 11.18
CA THR A 238 -56.75 -18.39 10.94
C THR A 238 -58.27 -18.34 11.02
N ILE A 239 -58.96 -18.85 9.99
CA ILE A 239 -60.42 -18.98 10.01
C ILE A 239 -60.78 -20.06 11.03
N THR A 240 -61.35 -19.64 12.15
CA THR A 240 -61.91 -20.54 13.17
C THR A 240 -63.44 -20.56 13.07
N ARG A 241 -64.10 -21.47 13.80
CA ARG A 241 -65.57 -21.53 13.82
C ARG A 241 -66.19 -20.25 14.39
N GLU A 242 -65.49 -19.59 15.29
CA GLU A 242 -65.91 -18.33 15.91
C GLU A 242 -65.83 -17.14 14.93
N LEU A 243 -65.03 -17.26 13.86
CA LEU A 243 -64.91 -16.26 12.80
C LEU A 243 -65.90 -16.53 11.65
N TRP A 244 -66.89 -17.41 11.81
CA TRP A 244 -67.87 -17.71 10.76
C TRP A 244 -69.10 -16.77 10.84
N PRO A 245 -69.54 -16.14 9.72
CA PRO A 245 -68.98 -16.22 8.37
C PRO A 245 -67.65 -15.47 8.23
N ALA A 246 -66.68 -16.13 7.57
CA ALA A 246 -65.33 -15.59 7.43
C ALA A 246 -65.37 -14.27 6.61
N PRO A 247 -64.69 -13.21 7.08
CA PRO A 247 -64.63 -11.96 6.33
C PRO A 247 -63.88 -12.17 5.02
N MET A 248 -64.42 -11.67 3.92
CA MET A 248 -63.79 -11.67 2.61
C MET A 248 -62.98 -10.37 2.42
N LEU A 249 -61.77 -10.50 1.85
CA LEU A 249 -60.99 -9.33 1.45
C LEU A 249 -61.53 -8.77 0.13
N VAL A 250 -62.09 -7.57 0.18
CA VAL A 250 -62.47 -6.83 -1.02
C VAL A 250 -61.23 -6.15 -1.59
N MET A 251 -60.87 -6.49 -2.83
CA MET A 251 -59.74 -5.92 -3.55
C MET A 251 -60.25 -5.26 -4.84
N ASP A 252 -59.68 -4.13 -5.25
CA ASP A 252 -60.02 -3.48 -6.53
C ASP A 252 -59.14 -4.03 -7.66
N THR A 253 -59.44 -5.26 -8.09
CA THR A 253 -58.72 -5.98 -9.15
C THR A 253 -59.47 -6.03 -10.48
N GLY A 254 -60.72 -5.53 -10.52
CA GLY A 254 -61.60 -5.57 -11.68
C GLY A 254 -62.45 -6.84 -11.81
N ALA A 255 -62.03 -7.96 -11.22
CA ALA A 255 -62.77 -9.22 -11.22
C ALA A 255 -62.99 -9.75 -9.79
N SER A 256 -63.41 -8.85 -8.90
CA SER A 256 -63.58 -9.15 -7.48
C SER A 256 -64.87 -9.93 -7.26
N MET A 257 -64.81 -10.99 -6.45
CA MET A 257 -66.03 -11.66 -6.01
C MET A 257 -66.83 -10.70 -5.12
N ALA A 258 -68.05 -10.35 -5.53
CA ALA A 258 -68.95 -9.55 -4.71
C ALA A 258 -69.42 -10.40 -3.51
N PRO A 259 -69.38 -9.87 -2.28
CA PRO A 259 -69.88 -10.59 -1.12
C PRO A 259 -71.41 -10.72 -1.21
N TYR A 260 -71.91 -11.95 -1.29
CA TYR A 260 -73.34 -12.24 -1.18
C TYR A 260 -73.86 -11.73 0.17
N ASN A 261 -74.63 -10.65 0.15
CA ASN A 261 -75.27 -10.07 1.33
C ASN A 261 -76.71 -10.57 1.53
N HIS A 262 -77.21 -11.38 0.61
CA HIS A 262 -78.53 -11.99 0.63
C HIS A 262 -78.49 -13.39 0.01
N PHE A 263 -79.53 -14.18 0.24
CA PHE A 263 -79.67 -15.50 -0.38
C PHE A 263 -80.37 -15.35 -1.74
N GLU A 264 -79.69 -15.79 -2.80
CA GLU A 264 -80.26 -15.90 -4.13
C GLU A 264 -79.64 -17.08 -4.89
N LEU A 265 -80.29 -17.47 -5.99
CA LEU A 265 -79.71 -18.40 -6.95
C LEU A 265 -78.75 -17.61 -7.83
N GLY A 266 -77.47 -18.00 -7.82
CA GLY A 266 -76.46 -17.31 -8.62
C GLY A 266 -76.82 -17.28 -10.10
N SER A 267 -76.47 -16.19 -10.77
CA SER A 267 -76.71 -16.00 -12.20
C SER A 267 -75.37 -15.88 -12.95
N PRO A 268 -75.10 -16.72 -13.97
CA PRO A 268 -75.96 -17.77 -14.50
C PRO A 268 -76.02 -19.01 -13.57
N LEU A 269 -77.21 -19.57 -13.40
CA LEU A 269 -77.47 -20.76 -12.59
C LEU A 269 -76.87 -22.02 -13.22
N PHE A 270 -76.81 -22.06 -14.55
CA PHE A 270 -76.25 -23.17 -15.31
C PHE A 270 -75.52 -22.63 -16.53
N THR A 271 -74.30 -23.11 -16.74
CA THR A 271 -73.50 -22.81 -17.93
C THR A 271 -72.99 -24.12 -18.52
N GLU A 272 -73.41 -24.40 -19.75
CA GLU A 272 -73.06 -25.60 -20.49
C GLU A 272 -72.05 -25.24 -21.58
N HIS A 273 -70.83 -25.74 -21.43
CA HIS A 273 -69.68 -25.27 -22.19
C HIS A 273 -69.59 -25.88 -23.60
N VAL A 274 -70.24 -27.02 -23.86
CA VAL A 274 -70.12 -27.72 -25.15
C VAL A 274 -70.97 -27.00 -26.21
N TRP A 275 -72.18 -26.56 -25.86
CA TRP A 275 -73.08 -25.86 -26.78
C TRP A 275 -73.35 -24.40 -26.40
N GLY A 276 -72.66 -23.87 -25.38
CA GLY A 276 -72.78 -22.47 -24.96
C GLY A 276 -74.15 -22.11 -24.42
N ARG A 277 -74.91 -23.08 -23.87
CA ARG A 277 -76.25 -22.83 -23.33
C ARG A 277 -76.12 -22.30 -21.90
N GLN A 278 -76.92 -21.29 -21.56
CA GLN A 278 -76.95 -20.74 -20.21
C GLN A 278 -78.38 -20.55 -19.71
N LEU A 279 -78.55 -20.63 -18.39
CA LEU A 279 -79.76 -20.25 -17.68
C LEU A 279 -79.41 -19.14 -16.69
N GLY A 280 -79.88 -17.92 -16.93
CA GLY A 280 -79.55 -16.71 -16.16
C GLY A 280 -78.73 -15.71 -16.96
N ASP A 281 -78.72 -14.46 -16.48
CA ASP A 281 -77.99 -13.34 -17.06
C ASP A 281 -76.53 -13.31 -16.57
N TYR A 282 -75.65 -12.74 -17.39
CA TYR A 282 -74.31 -12.40 -16.95
C TYR A 282 -74.38 -11.17 -16.06
N THR A 283 -74.25 -11.38 -14.74
CA THR A 283 -74.20 -10.30 -13.76
C THR A 283 -72.85 -10.25 -13.06
N ILE A 284 -72.35 -9.03 -12.87
CA ILE A 284 -71.13 -8.72 -12.11
C ILE A 284 -71.45 -8.71 -10.61
N ASN A 285 -72.73 -8.53 -10.26
CA ASN A 285 -73.22 -8.50 -8.90
C ASN A 285 -74.36 -9.51 -8.75
N PRO A 286 -74.16 -10.60 -8.00
CA PRO A 286 -75.26 -11.32 -7.41
C PRO A 286 -76.01 -10.38 -6.42
#